data_AF-A0A6D2KQF3-F1
#
_entry.id   AF-A0A6D2KQF3-F1
#
_cell.length_a   1.000
_cell.length_b   1.000
_cell.length_c   1.000
_cell.angle_alpha   90.00
_cell.angle_beta   90.00
_cell.angle_gamma   90.00
#
_symmetry.space_group_name_H-M   'P 1'
#
loop_
_entity.id
_entity.type
_entity.pdbx_description
1 polymer ?
#
loop_
_entity_poly.entity_id
_entity_poly.type
_entity_poly.pdbx_seq_one_letter_code
_entity_poly.pdbx_strand_id
1 'polypeptide(L)'
;MESAITKAKAWAAAQTVIDSTRCNMSIHSGSAPLGERCQIDGAWKVTESRAGLGWYNVDPVSGSILIGSSNLRRGLSPLQTELEALIWAMHSMLAHDKRRIKFQTDCAQLVKMVSKPAEWPAFAILVEEVEKYKGVFQEFSLTHIPRTKNTKADKLARSARTQPHDVYYINSVPPAPLPGPA
;
A
#
# COMPACT_ATOMS: atom_id res chain seq x y z
N MET A 1 7.50 -23.55 -24.06
CA MET A 1 6.62 -24.07 -23.00
C MET A 1 7.42 -24.20 -21.71
N GLU A 2 7.86 -23.07 -21.13
CA GLU A 2 8.78 -22.99 -19.96
C GLU A 2 8.65 -21.58 -19.31
N SER A 3 7.44 -21.12 -18.93
CA SER A 3 7.30 -19.75 -18.37
C SER A 3 6.15 -19.48 -17.38
N ALA A 4 5.53 -20.51 -16.81
CA ALA A 4 4.57 -20.33 -15.71
C ALA A 4 5.10 -20.88 -14.38
N ILE A 5 5.75 -22.05 -14.44
CA ILE A 5 6.40 -22.70 -13.29
C ILE A 5 7.52 -21.82 -12.71
N THR A 6 8.23 -21.07 -13.55
CA THR A 6 9.33 -20.19 -13.14
C THR A 6 8.87 -19.00 -12.29
N LYS A 7 7.65 -18.48 -12.54
CA LYS A 7 7.12 -17.30 -11.81
C LYS A 7 6.52 -17.67 -10.45
N ALA A 8 5.91 -18.86 -10.34
CA ALA A 8 5.44 -19.40 -9.06
C ALA A 8 6.61 -19.86 -8.17
N LYS A 9 7.63 -20.49 -8.74
CA LYS A 9 8.86 -20.85 -8.02
C LYS A 9 9.63 -19.62 -7.52
N ALA A 10 9.59 -18.50 -8.23
CA ALA A 10 10.24 -17.26 -7.79
C ALA A 10 9.63 -16.66 -6.50
N TRP A 11 8.35 -16.91 -6.20
CA TRP A 11 7.72 -16.50 -4.94
C TRP A 11 8.15 -17.40 -3.76
N ALA A 12 8.16 -18.72 -3.98
CA ALA A 12 8.56 -19.69 -2.96
C ALA A 12 10.07 -19.64 -2.67
N ALA A 13 10.92 -19.46 -3.69
CA ALA A 13 12.37 -19.37 -3.53
C ALA A 13 12.85 -18.05 -2.89
N ALA A 14 12.02 -17.00 -2.88
CA ALA A 14 12.34 -15.76 -2.19
C ALA A 14 12.11 -15.83 -0.66
N GLN A 15 11.60 -16.96 -0.15
CA GLN A 15 11.36 -17.19 1.29
C GLN A 15 12.45 -18.05 1.96
N THR A 16 13.45 -18.55 1.22
CA THR A 16 14.50 -19.42 1.77
C THR A 16 15.77 -18.73 2.26
N VAL A 17 15.87 -17.40 2.25
CA VAL A 17 16.92 -16.71 3.00
C VAL A 17 16.37 -16.30 4.37
N ILE A 18 16.14 -17.31 5.21
CA ILE A 18 16.07 -17.14 6.65
C ILE A 18 17.51 -16.91 7.09
N ASP A 19 17.91 -15.65 7.27
CA ASP A 19 19.15 -15.34 7.95
C ASP A 19 18.98 -15.67 9.44
N SER A 20 19.38 -16.88 9.78
CA SER A 20 19.62 -17.32 11.15
C SER A 20 20.86 -16.61 11.68
N THR A 21 20.70 -15.36 12.13
CA THR A 21 21.66 -14.73 13.01
C THR A 21 21.03 -14.47 14.38
N ARG A 22 21.21 -15.47 15.25
CA ARG A 22 20.99 -15.36 16.68
C ARG A 22 22.05 -14.42 17.27
N CYS A 23 21.71 -13.18 17.52
CA CYS A 23 22.50 -12.30 18.38
C CYS A 23 21.73 -11.99 19.66
N ASN A 24 22.13 -12.68 20.73
CA ASN A 24 21.87 -12.25 22.10
C ASN A 24 22.81 -11.07 22.37
N MET A 25 22.28 -9.88 22.64
CA MET A 25 22.87 -8.91 23.56
C MET A 25 21.86 -7.79 23.86
N SER A 26 21.57 -7.63 25.15
CA SER A 26 20.83 -6.52 25.75
C SER A 26 21.64 -5.23 25.67
N ILE A 27 21.05 -4.14 25.20
CA ILE A 27 21.28 -2.77 25.71
C ILE A 27 19.96 -2.01 25.59
N HIS A 28 19.42 -1.57 26.73
CA HIS A 28 18.35 -0.58 26.79
C HIS A 28 18.80 0.71 26.10
N SER A 29 18.19 1.03 24.97
CA SER A 29 18.19 2.38 24.40
C SER A 29 16.74 2.68 24.07
N GLY A 30 16.19 3.74 24.65
CA GLY A 30 14.81 4.17 24.42
C GLY A 30 14.58 4.55 22.97
N SER A 31 14.30 3.55 22.13
CA SER A 31 13.68 3.75 20.83
C SER A 31 12.26 4.19 21.11
N ALA A 32 11.87 5.36 20.59
CA ALA A 32 10.45 5.66 20.44
C ALA A 32 9.76 4.42 19.83
N PRO A 33 8.57 4.01 20.33
CA PRO A 33 7.89 2.87 19.76
C PRO A 33 7.80 3.08 18.25
N LEU A 34 8.27 2.09 17.48
CA LEU A 34 8.14 2.11 16.03
C LEU A 34 6.65 2.35 15.76
N GLY A 35 6.31 3.52 15.22
CA GLY A 35 4.91 3.84 14.96
C GLY A 35 4.33 2.87 13.94
N GLU A 36 3.04 2.60 14.02
CA GLU A 36 2.33 1.78 13.05
C GLU A 36 2.45 2.39 11.63
N ARG A 37 2.74 1.55 10.64
CA ARG A 37 3.05 1.99 9.27
C ARG A 37 2.06 1.43 8.27
N CYS A 38 1.68 2.24 7.30
CA CYS A 38 0.86 1.82 6.17
C CYS A 38 1.54 2.20 4.85
N GLN A 39 1.98 1.20 4.10
CA GLN A 39 2.53 1.37 2.76
C GLN A 39 1.39 1.41 1.75
N ILE A 40 1.42 2.33 0.78
CA ILE A 40 0.37 2.50 -0.24
C ILE A 40 0.99 2.53 -1.63
N ASP A 41 0.25 2.06 -2.64
CA ASP A 41 0.65 2.11 -4.05
C ASP A 41 -0.56 2.10 -4.99
N GLY A 42 -0.47 2.88 -6.05
CA GLY A 42 -1.39 2.85 -7.19
C GLY A 42 -0.81 2.11 -8.39
N ALA A 43 -1.57 1.20 -8.98
CA ALA A 43 -1.24 0.55 -10.24
C ALA A 43 -2.10 1.10 -11.36
N TRP A 44 -1.47 1.76 -12.33
CA TRP A 44 -2.14 2.37 -13.48
C TRP A 44 -1.47 1.94 -14.78
N LYS A 45 -2.25 1.76 -15.85
CA LYS A 45 -1.72 1.52 -17.19
C LYS A 45 -2.66 2.05 -18.26
N VAL A 46 -2.14 2.88 -19.16
CA VAL A 46 -2.91 3.58 -20.20
C VAL A 46 -3.78 2.64 -21.05
N THR A 47 -3.27 1.45 -21.36
CA THR A 47 -3.92 0.47 -22.26
C THR A 47 -5.01 -0.36 -21.58
N GLU A 48 -5.20 -0.22 -20.27
CA GLU A 48 -6.15 -1.01 -19.50
C GLU A 48 -7.29 -0.12 -19.00
N SER A 49 -8.49 -0.68 -18.83
CA SER A 49 -9.67 0.05 -18.37
C SER A 49 -9.74 0.16 -16.84
N ARG A 50 -8.96 -0.64 -16.13
CA ARG A 50 -8.92 -0.69 -14.67
C ARG A 50 -7.59 -0.17 -14.13
N ALA A 51 -7.66 0.46 -12.97
CA ALA A 51 -6.52 0.72 -12.12
C ALA A 51 -6.65 -0.14 -10.85
N GLY A 52 -5.53 -0.41 -10.20
CA GLY A 52 -5.49 -1.15 -8.94
C GLY A 52 -4.97 -0.28 -7.82
N LEU A 53 -5.49 -0.50 -6.62
CA LEU A 53 -5.09 0.15 -5.39
C LEU A 53 -4.59 -0.92 -4.44
N GLY A 54 -3.48 -0.65 -3.78
CA GLY A 54 -2.86 -1.58 -2.83
C GLY A 54 -2.35 -0.86 -1.61
N TRP A 55 -2.58 -1.44 -0.45
CA TRP A 55 -1.93 -0.98 0.78
C TRP A 55 -1.60 -2.12 1.74
N TYR A 56 -0.53 -1.93 2.50
CA TYR A 56 0.01 -2.90 3.45
C TYR A 56 0.30 -2.20 4.78
N ASN A 57 -0.51 -2.49 5.78
CA ASN A 57 -0.37 -1.98 7.14
C ASN A 57 0.30 -3.02 8.05
N VAL A 58 1.21 -2.55 8.91
CA VAL A 58 1.89 -3.35 9.92
C VAL A 58 2.02 -2.55 11.21
N ASP A 59 1.53 -3.15 12.29
CA ASP A 59 1.81 -2.70 13.65
C ASP A 59 3.06 -3.44 14.16
N PRO A 60 4.19 -2.73 14.34
CA PRO A 60 5.43 -3.36 14.80
C PRO A 60 5.39 -3.76 16.28
N VAL A 61 4.42 -3.25 17.07
CA VAL A 61 4.27 -3.61 18.49
C VAL A 61 3.52 -4.93 18.63
N SER A 62 2.35 -5.07 17.99
CA SER A 62 1.57 -6.31 18.04
C SER A 62 2.00 -7.36 17.01
N GLY A 63 2.76 -6.96 16.00
CA GLY A 63 3.02 -7.78 14.81
C GLY A 63 1.80 -7.97 13.90
N SER A 64 0.68 -7.31 14.20
CA SER A 64 -0.53 -7.43 13.40
C SER A 64 -0.34 -6.82 12.01
N ILE A 65 -0.97 -7.46 11.03
CA ILE A 65 -0.97 -7.04 9.64
C ILE A 65 -2.40 -6.86 9.17
N LEU A 66 -2.59 -5.85 8.33
CA LEU A 66 -3.83 -5.61 7.61
C LEU A 66 -3.45 -5.19 6.20
N ILE A 67 -4.14 -5.71 5.21
CA ILE A 67 -3.85 -5.42 3.81
C ILE A 67 -5.12 -5.08 3.05
N GLY A 68 -4.96 -4.25 2.03
CA GLY A 68 -6.00 -3.91 1.08
C GLY A 68 -5.54 -4.16 -0.34
N SER A 69 -6.42 -4.79 -1.13
CA SER A 69 -6.30 -4.90 -2.58
C SER A 69 -7.64 -4.59 -3.23
N SER A 70 -7.72 -3.60 -4.10
CA SER A 70 -8.96 -3.22 -4.78
C SER A 70 -8.69 -2.71 -6.18
N ASN A 71 -9.67 -2.78 -7.08
CA ASN A 71 -9.60 -2.14 -8.37
C ASN A 71 -10.76 -1.18 -8.59
N LEU A 72 -10.54 -0.24 -9.51
CA LEU A 72 -11.54 0.75 -9.92
C LEU A 72 -11.39 1.03 -11.41
N ARG A 73 -12.36 1.77 -11.98
CA ARG A 73 -12.23 2.29 -13.34
C ARG A 73 -11.06 3.25 -13.42
N ARG A 74 -10.14 3.01 -14.35
CA ARG A 74 -8.89 3.75 -14.45
C ARG A 74 -9.15 5.26 -14.60
N GLY A 75 -8.61 6.04 -13.68
CA GLY A 75 -8.56 7.50 -13.77
C GLY A 75 -7.64 8.02 -14.88
N LEU A 76 -7.50 9.34 -14.95
CA LEU A 76 -6.81 10.00 -16.06
C LEU A 76 -5.28 9.88 -15.97
N SER A 77 -4.73 9.70 -14.78
CA SER A 77 -3.26 9.68 -14.58
C SER A 77 -2.81 8.67 -13.52
N PRO A 78 -1.55 8.20 -13.58
CA PRO A 78 -0.96 7.40 -12.50
C PRO A 78 -1.01 8.12 -11.15
N LEU A 79 -0.75 9.43 -11.13
CA LEU A 79 -0.75 10.24 -9.91
C LEU A 79 -2.13 10.30 -9.24
N GLN A 80 -3.21 10.31 -10.03
CA GLN A 80 -4.57 10.17 -9.51
C GLN A 80 -4.76 8.83 -8.80
N THR A 81 -4.29 7.73 -9.39
CA THR A 81 -4.42 6.40 -8.78
C THR A 81 -3.58 6.25 -7.50
N GLU A 82 -2.41 6.89 -7.43
CA GLU A 82 -1.62 6.97 -6.18
C GLU A 82 -2.40 7.69 -5.08
N LEU A 83 -3.08 8.80 -5.43
CA LEU A 83 -3.90 9.58 -4.49
C LEU A 83 -5.15 8.80 -4.05
N GLU A 84 -5.84 8.11 -4.98
CA GLU A 84 -6.97 7.23 -4.70
C GLU A 84 -6.55 6.07 -3.76
N ALA A 85 -5.35 5.52 -3.93
CA ALA A 85 -4.81 4.49 -3.04
C ALA A 85 -4.60 5.01 -1.62
N LEU A 86 -4.09 6.26 -1.48
CA LEU A 86 -3.94 6.92 -0.19
C LEU A 86 -5.31 7.16 0.49
N ILE A 87 -6.28 7.72 -0.24
CA ILE A 87 -7.63 8.00 0.29
C ILE A 87 -8.28 6.70 0.78
N TRP A 88 -8.19 5.63 -0.02
CA TRP A 88 -8.74 4.33 0.35
C TRP A 88 -8.04 3.73 1.58
N ALA A 89 -6.72 3.84 1.66
CA ALA A 89 -5.97 3.41 2.84
C ALA A 89 -6.36 4.20 4.08
N MET A 90 -6.50 5.53 3.99
CA MET A 90 -6.92 6.40 5.10
C MET A 90 -8.31 6.02 5.61
N HIS A 91 -9.28 5.86 4.71
CA HIS A 91 -10.62 5.39 5.05
C HIS A 91 -10.57 4.02 5.75
N SER A 92 -9.79 3.08 5.22
CA SER A 92 -9.65 1.74 5.78
C SER A 92 -9.03 1.77 7.18
N MET A 93 -7.98 2.55 7.40
CA MET A 93 -7.36 2.67 8.73
C MET A 93 -8.35 3.21 9.77
N LEU A 94 -9.11 4.24 9.42
CA LEU A 94 -10.12 4.81 10.32
C LEU A 94 -11.26 3.83 10.62
N ALA A 95 -11.69 3.04 9.63
CA ALA A 95 -12.71 2.00 9.81
C ALA A 95 -12.26 0.88 10.77
N HIS A 96 -10.94 0.69 10.92
CA HIS A 96 -10.34 -0.27 11.85
C HIS A 96 -9.80 0.38 13.14
N ASP A 97 -10.25 1.61 13.45
CA ASP A 97 -9.83 2.42 14.61
C ASP A 97 -8.30 2.66 14.72
N LYS A 98 -7.59 2.55 13.59
CA LYS A 98 -6.16 2.83 13.47
C LYS A 98 -5.95 4.32 13.23
N ARG A 99 -5.88 5.09 14.32
CA ARG A 99 -5.83 6.57 14.29
C ARG A 99 -4.43 7.18 14.36
N ARG A 100 -3.39 6.36 14.51
CA ARG A 100 -2.00 6.81 14.61
C ARG A 100 -1.15 6.09 13.57
N ILE A 101 -1.08 6.64 12.35
CA ILE A 101 -0.51 5.93 11.20
C ILE A 101 0.54 6.78 10.49
N LYS A 102 1.66 6.12 10.17
CA LYS A 102 2.71 6.65 9.30
C LYS A 102 2.55 6.05 7.91
N PHE A 103 1.93 6.81 7.01
CA PHE A 103 1.76 6.42 5.62
C PHE A 103 3.08 6.54 4.85
N GLN A 104 3.30 5.61 3.93
CA GLN A 104 4.51 5.53 3.12
C GLN A 104 4.15 5.24 1.67
N THR A 105 4.79 5.97 0.74
CA THR A 105 4.61 5.82 -0.71
C THR A 105 5.95 5.98 -1.40
N ASP A 106 6.12 5.40 -2.58
CA ASP A 106 7.27 5.70 -3.45
C ASP A 106 6.99 6.81 -4.48
N CYS A 107 5.80 7.40 -4.44
CA CYS A 107 5.43 8.53 -5.28
C CYS A 107 5.78 9.86 -4.60
N ALA A 108 6.95 10.42 -4.92
CA ALA A 108 7.38 11.72 -4.38
C ALA A 108 6.42 12.88 -4.76
N GLN A 109 5.77 12.80 -5.93
CA GLN A 109 4.77 13.80 -6.35
C GLN A 109 3.54 13.77 -5.44
N LEU A 110 3.09 12.58 -5.00
CA LEU A 110 1.99 12.45 -4.05
C LEU A 110 2.35 13.09 -2.70
N VAL A 111 3.57 12.85 -2.19
CA VAL A 111 4.04 13.50 -0.95
C VAL A 111 4.02 15.02 -1.09
N LYS A 112 4.51 15.54 -2.23
CA LYS A 112 4.48 16.98 -2.52
C LYS A 112 3.04 17.51 -2.58
N MET A 113 2.13 16.77 -3.20
CA MET A 113 0.71 17.14 -3.33
C MET A 113 0.02 17.29 -1.99
N VAL A 114 0.17 16.30 -1.10
CA VAL A 114 -0.44 16.34 0.25
C VAL A 114 0.20 17.41 1.14
N SER A 115 1.45 17.80 0.86
CA SER A 115 2.17 18.83 1.62
C SER A 115 1.85 20.25 1.14
N LYS A 116 1.57 20.42 -0.16
CA LYS A 116 1.32 21.72 -0.80
C LYS A 116 0.10 21.65 -1.72
N PRO A 117 -1.10 21.43 -1.18
CA PRO A 117 -2.30 21.16 -1.95
C PRO A 117 -2.66 22.27 -2.96
N ALA A 118 -2.37 23.54 -2.62
CA ALA A 118 -2.63 24.68 -3.49
C ALA A 118 -1.86 24.67 -4.83
N GLU A 119 -0.75 23.92 -4.94
CA GLU A 119 0.01 23.76 -6.19
C GLU A 119 -0.66 22.76 -7.16
N TRP A 120 -1.75 22.09 -6.75
CA TRP A 120 -2.34 20.96 -7.47
C TRP A 120 -3.85 21.13 -7.73
N PRO A 121 -4.28 22.22 -8.40
CA PRO A 121 -5.70 22.52 -8.58
C PRO A 121 -6.47 21.44 -9.35
N ALA A 122 -5.80 20.69 -10.23
CA ALA A 122 -6.39 19.58 -10.97
C ALA A 122 -6.85 18.41 -10.07
N PHE A 123 -6.36 18.33 -8.83
CA PHE A 123 -6.68 17.27 -7.86
C PHE A 123 -7.47 17.80 -6.67
N ALA A 124 -7.97 19.04 -6.71
CA ALA A 124 -8.55 19.74 -5.55
C ALA A 124 -9.60 18.91 -4.80
N ILE A 125 -10.50 18.23 -5.53
CA ILE A 125 -11.56 17.40 -4.93
C ILE A 125 -10.97 16.24 -4.11
N LEU A 126 -10.04 15.49 -4.70
CA LEU A 126 -9.41 14.34 -4.03
C LEU A 126 -8.50 14.79 -2.88
N VAL A 127 -7.84 15.93 -3.04
CA VAL A 127 -7.00 16.53 -1.99
C VAL A 127 -7.84 17.01 -0.81
N GLU A 128 -9.04 17.56 -1.06
CA GLU A 128 -9.99 17.92 0.00
C GLU A 128 -10.42 16.67 0.81
N GLU A 129 -10.64 15.53 0.15
CA GLU A 129 -10.90 14.26 0.84
C GLU A 129 -9.73 13.85 1.74
N VAL A 130 -8.50 13.98 1.25
CA VAL A 130 -7.30 13.72 2.07
C VAL A 130 -7.25 14.65 3.27
N GLU A 131 -7.49 15.95 3.13
CA GLU A 131 -7.49 16.89 4.27
C GLU A 131 -8.60 16.57 5.28
N LYS A 132 -9.80 16.20 4.81
CA LYS A 132 -10.89 15.74 5.67
C LYS A 132 -10.47 14.53 6.50
N TYR A 133 -9.87 13.52 5.89
CA TYR A 133 -9.40 12.35 6.63
C TYR A 133 -8.24 12.70 7.57
N LYS A 134 -7.27 13.53 7.13
CA LYS A 134 -6.13 13.97 7.95
C LYS A 134 -6.59 14.58 9.28
N GLY A 135 -7.66 15.38 9.28
CA GLY A 135 -8.23 15.98 10.48
C GLY A 135 -8.83 15.00 11.51
N VAL A 136 -9.05 13.74 11.13
CA VAL A 136 -9.62 12.68 11.99
C VAL A 136 -8.53 11.81 12.64
N PHE A 137 -7.32 11.80 12.09
CA PHE A 137 -6.18 11.06 12.66
C PHE A 137 -5.61 11.79 13.89
N GLN A 138 -5.21 11.02 14.90
CA GLN A 138 -4.46 11.53 16.05
C GLN A 138 -2.99 11.75 15.70
N GLU A 139 -2.42 10.88 14.86
CA GLU A 139 -1.08 11.02 14.30
C GLU A 139 -1.13 10.62 12.83
N PHE A 140 -0.75 11.55 11.96
CA PHE A 140 -0.67 11.35 10.52
C PHE A 140 0.69 11.82 10.02
N SER A 141 1.33 11.00 9.18
CA SER A 141 2.43 11.44 8.34
C SER A 141 2.38 10.70 7.02
N LEU A 142 2.84 11.34 5.94
CA LEU A 142 3.04 10.70 4.65
C LEU A 142 4.49 10.93 4.22
N THR A 143 5.23 9.84 4.01
CA THR A 143 6.67 9.90 3.70
C THR A 143 7.01 9.14 2.44
N HIS A 144 8.02 9.64 1.73
CA HIS A 144 8.55 8.95 0.55
C HIS A 144 9.48 7.80 0.98
N ILE A 145 9.37 6.65 0.33
CA ILE A 145 10.26 5.51 0.46
C ILE A 145 10.74 5.05 -0.93
N PRO A 146 11.93 4.44 -1.07
CA PRO A 146 12.34 3.86 -2.35
C PRO A 146 11.36 2.79 -2.83
N ARG A 147 11.15 2.70 -4.15
CA ARG A 147 10.32 1.67 -4.81
C ARG A 147 10.63 0.24 -4.35
N THR A 148 11.91 -0.05 -4.13
CA THR A 148 12.40 -1.35 -3.64
C THR A 148 11.91 -1.69 -2.22
N LYS A 149 11.48 -0.71 -1.43
CA LYS A 149 10.91 -0.88 -0.09
C LYS A 149 9.37 -0.90 -0.08
N ASN A 150 8.70 -0.57 -1.20
CA ASN A 150 7.24 -0.53 -1.33
C ASN A 150 6.65 -1.76 -2.06
N THR A 151 7.40 -2.86 -2.11
CA THR A 151 7.06 -4.02 -2.96
C THR A 151 5.76 -4.72 -2.58
N LYS A 152 5.30 -4.61 -1.33
CA LYS A 152 4.07 -5.26 -0.86
C LYS A 152 2.82 -4.55 -1.39
N ALA A 153 2.74 -3.25 -1.21
CA ALA A 153 1.64 -2.44 -1.72
C ALA A 153 1.60 -2.48 -3.27
N ASP A 154 2.76 -2.42 -3.94
CA ASP A 154 2.88 -2.59 -5.39
C ASP A 154 2.24 -3.87 -5.91
N LYS A 155 2.59 -5.00 -5.29
CA LYS A 155 2.06 -6.31 -5.70
C LYS A 155 0.56 -6.40 -5.52
N LEU A 156 0.03 -5.85 -4.42
CA LEU A 156 -1.42 -5.81 -4.16
C LEU A 156 -2.12 -4.99 -5.24
N ALA A 157 -1.66 -3.77 -5.50
CA ALA A 157 -2.21 -2.89 -6.52
C ALA A 157 -2.17 -3.52 -7.92
N ARG A 158 -1.01 -4.08 -8.31
CA ARG A 158 -0.87 -4.75 -9.62
C ARG A 158 -1.79 -5.96 -9.75
N SER A 159 -1.90 -6.77 -8.70
CA SER A 159 -2.75 -7.96 -8.70
C SER A 159 -4.22 -7.60 -8.90
N ALA A 160 -4.72 -6.59 -8.19
CA ALA A 160 -6.09 -6.12 -8.35
C ALA A 160 -6.37 -5.55 -9.75
N ARG A 161 -5.43 -4.74 -10.28
CA ARG A 161 -5.56 -4.14 -11.62
C ARG A 161 -5.75 -5.20 -12.71
N THR A 162 -5.05 -6.33 -12.59
CA THR A 162 -5.09 -7.40 -13.60
C THR A 162 -6.35 -8.26 -13.54
N GLN A 163 -7.21 -8.11 -12.53
CA GLN A 163 -8.44 -8.90 -12.45
C GLN A 163 -9.48 -8.40 -13.47
N PRO A 164 -10.20 -9.32 -14.13
CA PRO A 164 -11.24 -8.95 -15.09
C PRO A 164 -12.51 -8.41 -14.39
N HIS A 165 -12.72 -8.78 -13.14
CA HIS A 165 -13.87 -8.42 -12.31
C HIS A 165 -13.50 -7.36 -11.26
N ASP A 166 -14.53 -6.78 -10.62
CA ASP A 166 -14.34 -5.81 -9.55
C ASP A 166 -13.74 -6.49 -8.31
N VAL A 167 -12.69 -5.89 -7.73
CA VAL A 167 -12.01 -6.41 -6.55
C VAL A 167 -12.17 -5.42 -5.40
N TYR A 168 -12.57 -5.92 -4.24
CA TYR A 168 -12.52 -5.21 -2.97
C TYR A 168 -12.15 -6.20 -1.87
N TYR A 169 -10.91 -6.13 -1.39
CA TYR A 169 -10.36 -7.06 -0.40
C TYR A 169 -9.70 -6.28 0.74
N ILE A 170 -10.12 -6.54 1.97
CA ILE A 170 -9.48 -6.06 3.19
C ILE A 170 -9.43 -7.22 4.19
N ASN A 171 -8.22 -7.65 4.60
CA ASN A 171 -8.05 -8.71 5.59
C ASN A 171 -6.64 -8.71 6.19
N SER A 172 -6.40 -9.53 7.21
CA SER A 172 -5.07 -9.76 7.82
C SER A 172 -4.29 -10.88 7.12
N VAL A 173 -4.89 -11.56 6.16
CA VAL A 173 -4.24 -12.62 5.35
C VAL A 173 -4.17 -12.15 3.90
N PRO A 174 -3.14 -12.47 3.11
CA PRO A 174 -3.15 -12.29 1.65
C PRO A 174 -4.30 -13.04 0.97
N PRO A 175 -4.93 -12.49 -0.09
CA PRO A 175 -5.87 -13.26 -0.90
C PRO A 175 -5.16 -14.51 -1.45
N ALA A 176 -5.80 -15.67 -1.35
CA ALA A 176 -5.27 -16.90 -1.94
C ALA A 176 -5.15 -16.73 -3.47
N PRO A 177 -4.14 -17.32 -4.13
CA PRO A 177 -4.07 -17.33 -5.59
C PRO A 177 -5.34 -17.99 -6.15
N LEU A 178 -6.06 -17.28 -7.02
CA LEU A 178 -7.22 -17.85 -7.70
C LEU A 178 -6.78 -18.99 -8.63
N PRO A 179 -7.53 -20.10 -8.72
CA PRO A 179 -7.27 -21.12 -9.72
C PRO A 179 -7.36 -20.49 -11.11
N GLY A 180 -6.35 -20.77 -11.95
CA GLY A 180 -6.34 -20.31 -13.34
C GLY A 180 -7.52 -20.90 -14.12
N PRO A 181 -7.91 -20.28 -15.25
CA PRO A 181 -8.94 -20.85 -16.10
C PRO A 181 -8.55 -22.26 -16.55
N ALA A 182 -9.53 -23.16 -16.51
CA ALA A 182 -9.43 -24.53 -17.02
C ALA A 182 -9.22 -24.56 -18.54
#